data_AF-X0ZEB2-F1
#
_entry.id   AF-X0ZEB2-F1
#
_cell.length_a   1.000
_cell.length_b   1.000
_cell.length_c   1.000
_cell.angle_alpha   90.00
_cell.angle_beta   90.00
_cell.angle_gamma   90.00
#
_symmetry.space_group_name_H-M   'P 1'
#
loop_
_entity.id
_entity.type
_entity.pdbx_description
1 polymer ?
#
loop_
_entity_poly.entity_id
_entity_poly.type
_entity_poly.pdbx_seq_one_letter_code
_entity_poly.pdbx_strand_id
1 'polypeptide(L)'
;MAVKSISKLKKELDKWFSLYIRLRDANEYGMCQCFTCGIVRHYKEGMQNGHFQSRKHLATRFDEENCQVQCVKCNVYAWGEQYKFSLALDFKYGEGK
;
A
#
# COMPACT_ATOMS: atom_id res chain seq x y z
N MET A 1 -6.00 8.79 -31.07
CA MET A 1 -5.30 7.98 -30.04
C MET A 1 -6.05 6.68 -29.88
N ALA A 2 -5.37 5.52 -29.83
CA ALA A 2 -6.04 4.24 -29.58
C ALA A 2 -6.52 4.14 -28.13
N VAL A 3 -7.76 3.71 -27.91
CA VAL A 3 -8.34 3.53 -26.58
C VAL A 3 -7.61 2.39 -25.86
N LYS A 4 -7.12 2.65 -24.65
CA LYS A 4 -6.47 1.62 -23.82
C LYS A 4 -7.50 0.62 -23.34
N SER A 5 -7.14 -0.67 -23.32
CA SER A 5 -7.99 -1.68 -22.67
C SER A 5 -8.04 -1.45 -21.16
N ILE A 6 -9.09 -1.93 -20.51
CA ILE A 6 -9.25 -1.87 -19.05
C ILE A 6 -8.03 -2.44 -18.32
N SER A 7 -7.45 -3.54 -18.83
CA SER A 7 -6.24 -4.13 -18.25
C SER A 7 -5.03 -3.19 -18.30
N LYS A 8 -4.84 -2.48 -19.43
CA LYS A 8 -3.76 -1.49 -19.57
C LYS A 8 -3.97 -0.31 -18.61
N LEU A 9 -5.21 0.18 -18.50
CA LEU A 9 -5.58 1.26 -17.57
C LEU A 9 -5.33 0.85 -16.11
N LYS A 10 -5.76 -0.36 -15.72
CA LYS A 10 -5.54 -0.91 -14.37
C LYS A 10 -4.05 -0.99 -14.03
N LYS A 11 -3.21 -1.47 -14.95
CA LYS A 11 -1.75 -1.57 -14.75
C LYS A 11 -1.11 -0.19 -14.56
N GLU A 12 -1.57 0.80 -15.30
CA GLU A 12 -1.09 2.19 -15.18
C GLU A 12 -1.51 2.83 -13.86
N LEU A 13 -2.77 2.64 -13.46
CA LEU A 13 -3.29 3.05 -12.15
C LEU A 13 -2.53 2.37 -11.01
N ASP A 14 -2.30 1.06 -11.08
CA ASP A 14 -1.51 0.34 -10.07
C ASP A 14 -0.11 0.95 -9.88
N LYS A 15 0.55 1.35 -10.97
CA LYS A 15 1.88 1.97 -10.92
C LYS A 15 1.83 3.29 -10.14
N TRP A 16 0.94 4.19 -10.52
CA TRP A 16 0.88 5.53 -9.93
C TRP A 16 0.32 5.51 -8.51
N PHE A 17 -0.73 4.73 -8.27
CA PHE A 17 -1.31 4.56 -6.95
C PHE A 17 -0.32 3.91 -5.98
N SER A 18 0.44 2.91 -6.41
CA SER A 18 1.51 2.31 -5.59
C SER A 18 2.63 3.31 -5.26
N LEU A 19 2.96 4.22 -6.18
CA LEU A 19 3.93 5.27 -5.91
C LEU A 19 3.38 6.28 -4.90
N TYR A 20 2.12 6.70 -5.07
CA TYR A 20 1.42 7.59 -4.15
C TYR A 20 1.42 7.05 -2.71
N ILE A 21 0.95 5.82 -2.50
CA ILE A 21 0.88 5.21 -1.15
C ILE A 21 2.25 5.16 -0.46
N ARG A 22 3.32 4.90 -1.21
CA ARG A 22 4.68 4.84 -0.63
C ARG A 22 5.28 6.21 -0.32
N LEU A 23 4.78 7.27 -0.98
CA LEU A 23 5.33 8.63 -0.85
C LEU A 23 4.49 9.56 0.01
N ARG A 24 3.18 9.31 0.21
CA ARG A 24 2.28 10.26 0.88
C ARG A 24 2.73 10.67 2.28
N ASP A 25 3.34 9.73 3.01
CA ASP A 25 3.84 9.91 4.38
C ASP A 25 5.38 9.82 4.42
N ALA A 26 6.06 9.87 3.27
CA ALA A 26 7.51 9.84 3.22
C ALA A 26 8.08 11.23 3.52
N ASN A 27 9.25 11.29 4.15
CA ASN A 27 9.94 12.56 4.38
C ASN A 27 10.61 13.10 3.10
N GLU A 28 11.25 14.28 3.20
CA GLU A 28 11.95 14.95 2.09
C GLU A 28 13.05 14.10 1.41
N TYR A 29 13.58 13.10 2.12
CA TYR A 29 14.57 12.15 1.60
C TYR A 29 13.94 10.90 0.97
N GLY A 30 12.61 10.81 0.92
CA GLY A 30 11.89 9.64 0.41
C GLY A 30 11.88 8.44 1.37
N MET A 31 12.17 8.65 2.65
CA MET A 31 12.11 7.60 3.67
C MET A 31 10.68 7.44 4.15
N CYS A 32 10.18 6.20 4.10
CA CYS A 32 8.84 5.82 4.55
C CYS A 32 8.93 4.67 5.55
N GLN A 33 7.92 4.56 6.41
CA GLN A 33 7.86 3.54 7.46
C GLN A 33 6.87 2.43 7.07
N CYS A 34 7.26 1.17 7.21
CA CYS A 34 6.33 0.05 7.03
C CYS A 34 5.21 0.10 8.06
N PHE A 35 3.97 0.07 7.58
CA PHE A 35 2.76 0.22 8.39
C PHE A 35 2.59 -0.86 9.48
N THR A 36 3.14 -2.06 9.28
CA THR A 36 2.94 -3.18 10.21
C THR A 36 4.14 -3.51 11.09
N CYS A 37 5.37 -3.30 10.62
CA CYS A 37 6.57 -3.64 11.40
C CYS A 37 7.44 -2.45 11.78
N GLY A 38 7.09 -1.23 11.34
CA GLY A 38 7.79 -0.02 11.73
C GLY A 38 9.16 0.20 11.09
N ILE A 39 9.66 -0.71 10.25
CA ILE A 39 10.96 -0.51 9.57
C ILE A 39 10.91 0.72 8.65
N VAL A 40 11.94 1.56 8.72
CA VAL A 40 12.07 2.75 7.88
C VAL A 40 13.06 2.49 6.77
N ARG A 41 12.66 2.73 5.52
CA ARG A 41 13.50 2.58 4.32
C ARG A 41 13.10 3.58 3.25
N HIS A 42 14.01 3.82 2.30
CA HIS A 42 13.69 4.61 1.13
C HIS A 42 12.56 3.93 0.32
N TYR A 43 11.62 4.68 -0.25
CA TYR A 43 10.45 4.12 -0.94
C TYR A 43 10.78 3.19 -2.12
N LYS A 44 12.00 3.28 -2.65
CA LYS A 44 12.54 2.39 -3.71
C LYS A 44 13.18 1.11 -3.17
N GLU A 45 13.44 1.00 -1.87
CA GLU A 45 14.20 -0.09 -1.26
C GLU A 45 13.30 -1.13 -0.58
N GLY A 46 12.63 -1.93 -1.42
CA GLY A 46 11.78 -3.02 -0.94
C GLY A 46 10.50 -2.55 -0.22
N MET A 47 10.13 -1.28 -0.37
CA MET A 47 8.87 -0.72 0.10
C MET A 47 7.82 -0.82 -1.01
N GLN A 48 6.61 -1.26 -0.65
CA GLN A 48 5.52 -1.63 -1.54
C GLN A 48 4.19 -1.02 -1.07
N ASN A 49 3.18 -1.05 -1.94
CA ASN A 49 1.79 -0.81 -1.56
C ASN A 49 1.20 -2.12 -1.05
N GLY A 50 0.98 -2.21 0.26
CA GLY A 50 0.31 -3.32 0.93
C GLY A 50 -1.19 -3.09 0.99
N HIS A 51 -1.95 -4.15 0.79
CA HIS A 51 -3.42 -4.14 0.76
C HIS A 51 -3.96 -4.91 1.97
N PHE A 52 -4.81 -4.29 2.78
CA PHE A 52 -5.52 -5.00 3.85
C PHE A 52 -6.49 -6.02 3.26
N GLN A 53 -7.49 -5.55 2.51
CA GLN A 53 -8.33 -6.34 1.64
C GLN A 53 -7.67 -6.56 0.30
N SER A 54 -7.65 -7.82 -0.16
CA SER A 54 -6.95 -8.25 -1.36
C SER A 54 -7.23 -7.36 -2.57
N ARG A 55 -6.15 -7.01 -3.29
CA ARG A 55 -6.22 -6.22 -4.54
C ARG A 55 -7.15 -6.82 -5.62
N LYS A 56 -7.58 -8.08 -5.51
CA LYS A 56 -8.56 -8.70 -6.43
C LYS A 56 -9.93 -7.98 -6.40
N HIS A 57 -10.26 -7.35 -5.27
CA HIS A 57 -11.50 -6.61 -5.08
C HIS A 57 -11.35 -5.18 -5.60
N LEU A 58 -11.98 -4.86 -6.73
CA LEU A 58 -11.83 -3.55 -7.37
C LEU A 58 -12.37 -2.41 -6.49
N ALA A 59 -13.40 -2.67 -5.68
CA ALA A 59 -14.02 -1.69 -4.79
C ALA A 59 -13.03 -1.09 -3.78
N THR A 60 -12.05 -1.87 -3.30
CA THR A 60 -11.08 -1.44 -2.29
C THR A 60 -9.64 -1.37 -2.82
N ARG A 61 -9.40 -1.77 -4.08
CA ARG A 61 -8.05 -1.84 -4.67
C ARG A 61 -7.30 -0.51 -4.67
N PHE A 62 -8.05 0.58 -4.87
CA PHE A 62 -7.55 1.95 -4.94
C PHE A 62 -8.11 2.81 -3.81
N ASP A 63 -8.55 2.17 -2.73
CA ASP A 63 -8.96 2.83 -1.49
C ASP A 63 -7.72 3.10 -0.64
N GLU A 64 -7.56 4.35 -0.20
CA GLU A 64 -6.41 4.84 0.54
C GLU A 64 -6.37 4.37 1.99
N GLU A 65 -7.52 4.04 2.60
CA GLU A 65 -7.59 3.43 3.94
C GLU A 65 -7.13 1.97 3.82
N ASN A 66 -7.65 1.23 2.83
CA ASN A 66 -7.30 -0.16 2.55
C ASN A 66 -5.81 -0.36 2.15
N CYS A 67 -5.14 0.69 1.71
CA CYS A 67 -3.79 0.64 1.16
C CYS A 67 -2.80 1.40 2.04
N GLN A 68 -1.74 0.72 2.47
CA GLN A 68 -0.71 1.30 3.32
C GLN A 68 0.67 0.86 2.85
N VAL A 69 1.70 1.67 3.13
CA VAL A 69 3.07 1.32 2.78
C VAL A 69 3.54 0.11 3.60
N GLN A 70 4.08 -0.91 2.95
CA GLN A 70 4.64 -2.09 3.62
C GLN A 70 5.97 -2.50 3.03
N CYS A 71 6.89 -2.98 3.86
CA CYS A 71 8.10 -3.62 3.35
C CYS A 71 7.78 -4.99 2.73
N VAL A 72 8.63 -5.46 1.81
CA VAL A 72 8.45 -6.73 1.10
C VAL A 72 8.35 -7.92 2.05
N LYS A 73 9.06 -7.89 3.18
CA LYS A 73 8.96 -8.91 4.24
C LYS A 73 7.53 -9.06 4.73
N CYS A 74 6.89 -7.95 5.08
CA CYS A 74 5.53 -7.96 5.60
C CYS A 74 4.50 -8.23 4.51
N ASN A 75 4.59 -7.51 3.38
CA ASN A 75 3.58 -7.59 2.31
C ASN A 75 3.58 -8.96 1.62
N VAL A 76 4.75 -9.44 1.20
CA VAL A 76 4.86 -10.65 0.37
C VAL A 76 5.11 -11.89 1.23
N TYR A 77 6.12 -11.85 2.10
CA TYR A 77 6.57 -13.05 2.80
C TYR A 77 5.78 -13.38 4.07
N ALA A 78 5.10 -12.39 4.66
CA ALA A 78 4.22 -12.55 5.81
C ALA A 78 2.75 -12.22 5.48
N TRP A 79 2.39 -12.29 4.20
CA TRP A 79 1.00 -12.20 3.73
C TRP A 79 0.24 -10.96 4.22
N GLY A 80 0.93 -9.82 4.24
CA GLY A 80 0.37 -8.53 4.65
C GLY A 80 0.35 -8.29 6.16
N GLU A 81 0.79 -9.24 7.00
CA GLU A 81 0.74 -9.13 8.47
C GLU A 81 -0.65 -8.70 8.95
N GLN A 82 -1.70 -9.36 8.44
CA GLN A 82 -3.12 -8.93 8.53
C GLN A 82 -3.56 -8.46 9.92
N TYR A 83 -3.18 -9.19 10.98
CA TYR A 83 -3.51 -8.80 12.36
C TYR A 83 -2.84 -7.48 12.78
N LYS A 84 -1.56 -7.28 12.46
CA LYS A 84 -0.88 -6.01 12.74
C LYS A 84 -1.42 -4.89 11.86
N PHE A 85 -1.82 -5.22 10.63
CA PHE A 85 -2.43 -4.27 9.71
C PHE A 85 -3.74 -3.75 10.31
N SER A 86 -4.63 -4.63 10.79
CA SER A 86 -5.90 -4.21 11.40
C SER A 86 -5.69 -3.35 12.63
N LEU A 87 -4.78 -3.74 13.54
CA LEU A 87 -4.45 -2.92 14.71
C LEU A 87 -3.93 -1.52 14.33
N ALA A 88 -3.11 -1.43 13.28
CA ALA A 88 -2.58 -0.16 12.81
C ALA A 88 -3.65 0.69 12.10
N LEU A 89 -4.64 0.07 11.43
CA LEU A 89 -5.80 0.75 10.89
C LEU A 89 -6.66 1.35 12.00
N ASP A 90 -6.99 0.55 13.02
CA ASP A 90 -7.74 1.02 14.18
C ASP A 90 -7.03 2.21 14.85
N PHE A 91 -5.71 2.12 15.01
CA PHE A 91 -4.90 3.20 15.58
C PHE A 91 -4.92 4.48 14.72
N LYS A 92 -4.89 4.35 13.39
CA LYS A 92 -4.79 5.51 12.48
C LYS A 92 -6.16 6.14 12.17
N TYR A 93 -7.21 5.34 12.04
CA TYR A 93 -8.52 5.76 11.50
C TYR A 93 -9.68 5.56 12.48
N GLY A 94 -9.45 4.93 13.63
CA GLY A 94 -10.47 4.61 14.63
C GLY A 94 -10.94 3.16 14.57
N GLU A 95 -11.56 2.69 15.64
CA GLU A 95 -12.00 1.30 15.81
C GLU A 95 -12.95 0.82 14.70
N GLY A 96 -12.71 -0.39 14.20
CA GLY A 96 -13.57 -1.07 13.21
C GLY A 96 -13.26 -0.66 11.76
N LYS A 97 -12.06 -0.18 11.51
CA LYS A 97 -11.58 0.30 10.21
C LYS A 97 -10.76 -0.71 9.43
#